data_AF-A0A7V4GAM9-F1
#
_entry.id   AF-A0A7V4GAM9-F1
#
_cell.length_a   1.000
_cell.length_b   1.000
_cell.length_c   1.000
_cell.angle_alpha   90.00
_cell.angle_beta   90.00
_cell.angle_gamma   90.00
#
_symmetry.space_group_name_H-M   'P 1'
#
loop_
_entity.id
_entity.type
_entity.pdbx_description
1 polymer ?
#
loop_
_entity_poly.entity_id
_entity_poly.type
_entity_poly.pdbx_seq_one_letter_code
_entity_poly.pdbx_strand_id
1 'polypeptide(L)'
;MTGSRTLLWIALAGVTSAACSLHASGLGGGDAADAAADEAGDGDLPEDDGAAPREDAGAETGETSPTCGDGVPDPGEECDEGPQNSDTHPNACRTDCRLPHCGDRVLDVGEACDDGNRDDTDGCRSDCSRPGCGDGTVQAGEQCDDRNDDDTDACLSTCRDATCGDMVVRAGHEECDRFAAACTTSCDSVGVQDCESCRLGPCVAPAERCNGRDDDCDRETDEDFPCVAGATVECTTPCGGPGTGRCSPSCELPAGAACAGPPESCNATDDDCDTATDEDFDCAAGTVETCTTGGGAAGRRSCEGGTCTWTPCCADTELCRTTCAAEAVDDDCDTATDEDCPPCNDTCEGAQRIEGTGEWTGTTVGADNDIAAGCSGSGAAPDVWYSFTLPERSLVWVDTLGSGYDTAIDVRSGPCPGVSRGCNDDACGGQQSVWFGLLDPGDYRVVVGGWDAAAGTFRLRFQSIPARGGTPLQITGNGNLDADTAAAGNEYAGSCGGGDAPDVTYFTALCAPRTPDASTCFRAETTFDTVIYWIGPDGAELACNDDATAGCAEAGRSVLNDTPLGVGLSLLVVDGKGTAAGRVRTAISHW
;
A
#
# COMPACT_ATOMS: atom_id res chain seq x y z
N MET A 1 45.95 -5.85 16.22
CA MET A 1 45.57 -5.47 14.85
C MET A 1 44.12 -5.02 14.93
N THR A 2 43.82 -3.72 14.96
CA THR A 2 43.53 -2.88 13.77
C THR A 2 42.32 -3.40 12.98
N GLY A 3 41.10 -2.84 13.06
CA GLY A 3 40.59 -1.75 13.91
C GLY A 3 39.82 -0.67 13.12
N SER A 4 38.77 -0.09 13.70
CA SER A 4 38.08 1.09 13.15
C SER A 4 37.40 1.90 14.26
N ARG A 5 37.45 3.24 14.13
CA ARG A 5 36.74 4.22 14.97
C ARG A 5 36.75 5.57 14.24
N THR A 6 35.60 6.02 13.77
CA THR A 6 35.44 7.35 13.16
C THR A 6 34.30 8.05 13.86
N LEU A 7 34.57 9.23 14.44
CA LEU A 7 33.53 10.08 15.04
C LEU A 7 32.96 11.03 13.98
N LEU A 8 31.65 11.25 14.08
CA LEU A 8 30.96 12.43 13.56
C LEU A 8 31.38 13.68 14.36
N TRP A 9 31.50 14.86 13.71
CA TRP A 9 30.84 16.13 14.11
C TRP A 9 31.51 17.45 13.61
N ILE A 10 30.64 18.45 13.40
CA ILE A 10 30.82 19.92 13.26
C ILE A 10 31.32 20.46 11.90
N ALA A 11 30.56 21.44 11.40
CA ALA A 11 30.73 22.18 10.14
C ALA A 11 31.47 23.52 10.31
N LEU A 12 31.67 24.26 9.21
CA LEU A 12 31.41 25.70 9.15
C LEU A 12 31.11 26.16 7.70
N ALA A 13 30.72 27.42 7.52
CA ALA A 13 30.16 27.97 6.27
C ALA A 13 31.01 29.06 5.59
N GLY A 14 30.72 29.36 4.32
CA GLY A 14 31.29 30.45 3.50
C GLY A 14 31.09 30.18 2.01
N VAL A 15 30.05 30.70 1.32
CA VAL A 15 29.79 32.09 0.87
C VAL A 15 30.57 32.48 -0.40
N THR A 16 29.98 33.32 -1.25
CA THR A 16 30.35 33.76 -2.62
C THR A 16 29.94 32.78 -3.75
N SER A 17 29.36 33.21 -4.88
CA SER A 17 28.82 34.55 -5.24
C SER A 17 27.70 34.43 -6.28
N ALA A 18 26.74 35.34 -6.25
CA ALA A 18 25.70 35.49 -7.27
C ALA A 18 25.70 36.91 -7.84
N ALA A 19 25.80 37.04 -9.17
CA ALA A 19 25.56 38.29 -9.90
C ALA A 19 25.41 38.07 -11.41
N CYS A 20 24.17 38.01 -11.90
CA CYS A 20 23.76 38.73 -13.11
C CYS A 20 22.27 39.08 -12.96
N SER A 21 21.80 40.14 -13.60
CA SER A 21 20.54 40.81 -13.23
C SER A 21 19.62 41.06 -14.42
N LEU A 22 18.33 41.23 -14.11
CA LEU A 22 17.29 41.87 -14.93
C LEU A 22 16.90 41.16 -16.24
N HIS A 23 15.68 40.61 -16.23
CA HIS A 23 14.67 41.05 -17.20
C HIS A 23 13.34 41.30 -16.50
N ALA A 24 12.53 42.17 -17.07
CA ALA A 24 11.22 42.56 -16.55
C ALA A 24 10.10 42.08 -17.49
N SER A 25 8.93 41.77 -16.93
CA SER A 25 7.73 41.40 -17.67
C SER A 25 7.13 42.60 -18.43
N GLY A 26 6.55 42.41 -19.62
CA GLY A 26 5.89 43.53 -20.31
C GLY A 26 5.40 43.32 -21.75
N LEU A 27 4.51 42.35 -21.97
CA LEU A 27 3.41 42.32 -22.97
C LEU A 27 3.59 42.99 -24.36
N GLY A 28 3.46 42.19 -25.42
CA GLY A 28 3.19 42.63 -26.80
C GLY A 28 3.24 41.46 -27.78
N GLY A 29 2.26 41.33 -28.68
CA GLY A 29 2.26 40.30 -29.74
C GLY A 29 3.43 40.48 -30.73
N GLY A 30 3.85 39.46 -31.48
CA GLY A 30 3.04 38.41 -32.09
C GLY A 30 2.84 38.81 -33.57
N ASP A 31 3.78 38.47 -34.46
CA ASP A 31 3.93 37.18 -35.17
C ASP A 31 3.02 37.11 -36.43
N ALA A 32 3.43 36.55 -37.58
CA ALA A 32 4.76 36.26 -38.14
C ALA A 32 4.63 35.80 -39.63
N ALA A 33 5.57 36.20 -40.50
CA ALA A 33 5.99 35.48 -41.74
C ALA A 33 4.89 35.17 -42.82
N ASP A 34 5.11 34.58 -44.01
CA ASP A 34 6.25 34.37 -44.95
C ASP A 34 5.64 33.98 -46.35
N ALA A 35 6.31 33.85 -47.51
CA ALA A 35 7.69 34.06 -47.97
C ALA A 35 7.74 34.26 -49.52
N ALA A 36 8.76 34.97 -50.03
CA ALA A 36 9.34 34.85 -51.38
C ALA A 36 8.47 35.25 -52.62
N ALA A 37 9.00 35.48 -53.84
CA ALA A 37 10.38 35.37 -54.35
C ALA A 37 10.72 36.37 -55.50
N ASP A 38 12.02 36.58 -55.72
CA ASP A 38 12.77 36.80 -56.98
C ASP A 38 12.49 37.96 -57.98
N GLU A 39 13.48 38.88 -58.00
CA GLU A 39 14.34 39.26 -59.16
C GLU A 39 14.11 40.50 -60.09
N ALA A 40 15.22 41.25 -60.21
CA ALA A 40 15.75 42.09 -61.31
C ALA A 40 15.01 43.34 -61.90
N GLY A 41 15.76 44.46 -62.03
CA GLY A 41 15.51 45.51 -63.05
C GLY A 41 16.01 46.94 -62.75
N ASP A 42 17.22 47.31 -63.19
CA ASP A 42 17.70 48.71 -63.26
C ASP A 42 17.23 49.44 -64.55
N GLY A 43 17.15 50.78 -64.57
CA GLY A 43 17.13 51.56 -65.82
C GLY A 43 16.64 53.03 -65.75
N ASP A 44 17.55 54.00 -65.97
CA ASP A 44 17.28 55.44 -66.09
C ASP A 44 17.28 55.96 -67.55
N LEU A 45 16.30 56.80 -67.93
CA LEU A 45 16.42 58.01 -68.82
C LEU A 45 16.90 57.85 -70.31
N PRO A 46 16.94 58.91 -71.18
CA PRO A 46 16.18 60.18 -71.32
C PRO A 46 15.66 60.40 -72.80
N GLU A 47 15.89 61.60 -73.40
CA GLU A 47 15.65 62.10 -74.80
C GLU A 47 14.21 62.56 -75.14
N ASP A 48 13.85 63.74 -75.69
CA ASP A 48 14.47 65.05 -76.10
C ASP A 48 14.36 65.44 -77.61
N ASP A 49 14.25 66.76 -77.86
CA ASP A 49 14.41 67.56 -79.10
C ASP A 49 13.42 67.42 -80.30
N GLY A 50 13.17 68.51 -81.07
CA GLY A 50 12.43 68.32 -82.35
C GLY A 50 11.94 69.40 -83.36
N ALA A 51 12.10 70.72 -83.19
CA ALA A 51 12.01 71.75 -84.27
C ALA A 51 10.66 72.11 -85.02
N ALA A 52 10.67 73.29 -85.66
CA ALA A 52 9.61 73.90 -86.52
C ALA A 52 10.20 74.40 -87.88
N PRO A 53 9.38 74.90 -88.84
CA PRO A 53 9.31 76.37 -89.12
C PRO A 53 7.87 76.82 -89.55
N ARG A 54 7.46 78.09 -89.82
CA ARG A 54 8.08 79.36 -90.31
C ARG A 54 8.50 79.39 -91.81
N GLU A 55 8.74 80.52 -92.50
CA GLU A 55 8.49 81.98 -92.26
C GLU A 55 7.22 82.42 -93.08
N ASP A 56 6.95 83.59 -93.73
CA ASP A 56 7.55 84.91 -94.04
C ASP A 56 6.39 85.93 -94.37
N ALA A 57 6.64 87.18 -94.82
CA ALA A 57 5.68 88.32 -94.70
C ALA A 57 5.43 89.26 -95.94
N GLY A 58 4.45 90.19 -95.79
CA GLY A 58 4.36 91.53 -96.47
C GLY A 58 3.38 91.72 -97.65
N ALA A 59 2.98 92.95 -98.06
CA ALA A 59 2.98 94.30 -97.44
C ALA A 59 2.22 95.38 -98.29
N GLU A 60 1.79 96.49 -97.63
CA GLU A 60 1.55 97.88 -98.16
C GLU A 60 0.27 98.35 -98.92
N THR A 61 -0.14 99.60 -98.59
CA THR A 61 -1.11 100.53 -99.24
C THR A 61 -2.64 100.30 -99.19
N GLY A 62 -3.44 101.39 -99.09
CA GLY A 62 -4.92 101.40 -99.08
C GLY A 62 -5.59 102.80 -99.08
N GLU A 63 -6.92 102.83 -99.00
CA GLU A 63 -7.81 104.00 -98.75
C GLU A 63 -9.00 103.53 -97.88
N THR A 64 -9.44 104.30 -96.88
CA THR A 64 -10.30 103.77 -95.79
C THR A 64 -11.82 103.93 -96.00
N SER A 65 -12.54 102.81 -95.86
CA SER A 65 -13.96 102.73 -95.53
C SER A 65 -14.11 102.15 -94.12
N PRO A 66 -15.20 102.45 -93.37
CA PRO A 66 -15.45 101.81 -92.08
C PRO A 66 -15.53 100.28 -92.28
N THR A 67 -14.59 99.54 -91.69
CA THR A 67 -14.35 98.12 -91.98
C THR A 67 -13.70 97.41 -90.80
N CYS A 68 -14.47 96.59 -90.08
CA CYS A 68 -13.96 95.66 -89.07
C CYS A 68 -12.60 95.03 -89.43
N GLY A 69 -11.63 95.23 -88.54
CA GLY A 69 -10.23 94.86 -88.70
C GLY A 69 -9.30 96.02 -89.09
N ASP A 70 -9.72 97.30 -88.98
CA ASP A 70 -8.88 98.47 -89.28
C ASP A 70 -8.07 99.00 -88.07
N GLY A 71 -8.44 98.60 -86.85
CA GLY A 71 -7.81 98.99 -85.59
C GLY A 71 -8.50 100.15 -84.86
N VAL A 72 -9.67 100.59 -85.32
CA VAL A 72 -10.49 101.63 -84.69
C VAL A 72 -11.94 101.15 -84.58
N PRO A 73 -12.47 100.85 -83.37
CA PRO A 73 -13.84 100.36 -83.21
C PRO A 73 -14.88 101.37 -83.76
N ASP A 74 -15.52 101.02 -84.87
CA ASP A 74 -16.39 101.90 -85.64
C ASP A 74 -17.89 101.76 -85.23
N PRO A 75 -18.79 102.68 -85.62
CA PRO A 75 -20.21 102.68 -85.21
C PRO A 75 -21.04 101.46 -85.67
N GLY A 76 -20.94 100.38 -84.91
CA GLY A 76 -21.61 99.10 -85.14
C GLY A 76 -20.89 97.91 -84.52
N GLU A 77 -19.65 98.12 -84.10
CA GLU A 77 -18.70 97.11 -83.62
C GLU A 77 -18.61 97.15 -82.08
N GLU A 78 -18.39 96.00 -81.44
CA GLU A 78 -18.22 95.90 -79.99
C GLU A 78 -16.73 96.05 -79.60
N CYS A 79 -15.85 95.70 -80.53
CA CYS A 79 -14.39 95.83 -80.47
C CYS A 79 -13.82 95.87 -81.89
N ASP A 80 -12.59 96.36 -82.03
CA ASP A 80 -11.75 96.21 -83.22
C ASP A 80 -10.29 96.29 -82.74
N GLU A 81 -9.55 95.18 -82.86
CA GLU A 81 -8.13 95.07 -82.52
C GLU A 81 -7.24 95.06 -83.79
N GLY A 82 -7.84 95.42 -84.92
CA GLY A 82 -7.25 95.48 -86.24
C GLY A 82 -7.02 94.09 -86.82
N PRO A 83 -5.85 93.86 -87.45
CA PRO A 83 -5.40 92.53 -87.88
C PRO A 83 -5.22 91.49 -86.76
N GLN A 84 -5.57 91.80 -85.50
CA GLN A 84 -5.55 90.86 -84.37
C GLN A 84 -6.92 90.21 -84.12
N ASN A 85 -8.01 90.68 -84.76
CA ASN A 85 -9.32 90.03 -84.69
C ASN A 85 -9.22 88.55 -85.12
N SER A 86 -9.77 87.62 -84.34
CA SER A 86 -9.57 86.18 -84.53
C SER A 86 -10.70 85.31 -83.97
N ASP A 87 -11.28 84.47 -84.82
CA ASP A 87 -12.22 83.40 -84.43
C ASP A 87 -11.49 82.12 -83.99
N THR A 88 -10.28 82.27 -83.42
CA THR A 88 -9.43 81.18 -82.94
C THR A 88 -8.51 81.55 -81.78
N HIS A 89 -8.38 82.83 -81.42
CA HIS A 89 -7.45 83.28 -80.39
C HIS A 89 -8.21 83.72 -79.15
N PRO A 90 -8.00 83.09 -77.98
CA PRO A 90 -8.74 83.41 -76.77
C PRO A 90 -8.69 84.90 -76.41
N ASN A 91 -9.85 85.47 -76.15
CA ASN A 91 -10.13 86.86 -75.81
C ASN A 91 -9.87 87.90 -76.91
N ALA A 92 -9.44 87.49 -78.10
CA ALA A 92 -9.37 88.39 -79.23
C ALA A 92 -10.79 88.76 -79.68
N CYS A 93 -10.96 89.99 -80.16
CA CYS A 93 -12.17 90.40 -80.86
C CYS A 93 -12.45 89.45 -82.04
N ARG A 94 -13.70 89.08 -82.30
CA ARG A 94 -14.04 88.16 -83.41
C ARG A 94 -13.93 88.86 -84.76
N THR A 95 -13.82 88.11 -85.86
CA THR A 95 -13.65 88.69 -87.20
C THR A 95 -14.92 89.36 -87.76
N ASP A 96 -16.04 89.24 -87.03
CA ASP A 96 -17.25 90.07 -87.23
C ASP A 96 -17.40 91.22 -86.22
N CYS A 97 -16.32 91.54 -85.50
CA CYS A 97 -16.18 92.61 -84.52
C CYS A 97 -17.16 92.55 -83.33
N ARG A 98 -17.56 91.34 -82.94
CA ARG A 98 -18.12 91.06 -81.60
C ARG A 98 -17.03 90.76 -80.58
N LEU A 99 -17.37 91.00 -79.32
CA LEU A 99 -16.56 90.52 -78.21
C LEU A 99 -16.55 88.98 -78.14
N PRO A 100 -15.49 88.38 -77.55
CA PRO A 100 -15.48 86.98 -77.13
C PRO A 100 -16.78 86.54 -76.44
N HIS A 101 -17.42 85.44 -76.88
CA HIS A 101 -18.66 84.95 -76.29
C HIS A 101 -18.94 83.45 -76.46
N CYS A 102 -19.18 82.78 -75.34
CA CYS A 102 -19.76 81.44 -75.23
C CYS A 102 -20.75 81.07 -76.36
N GLY A 103 -20.42 80.00 -77.07
CA GLY A 103 -21.09 79.49 -78.26
C GLY A 103 -20.43 79.89 -79.58
N ASP A 104 -19.18 80.37 -79.61
CA ASP A 104 -18.50 80.85 -80.82
C ASP A 104 -17.28 80.02 -81.30
N ARG A 105 -16.94 78.94 -80.59
CA ARG A 105 -15.87 77.95 -80.84
C ARG A 105 -14.47 78.34 -80.40
N VAL A 106 -14.31 79.41 -79.63
CA VAL A 106 -13.02 79.75 -79.00
C VAL A 106 -13.20 79.76 -77.49
N LEU A 107 -12.34 79.03 -76.77
CA LEU A 107 -12.36 79.00 -75.31
C LEU A 107 -11.71 80.28 -74.73
N ASP A 108 -12.51 81.21 -74.22
CA ASP A 108 -12.02 82.48 -73.68
C ASP A 108 -11.72 82.44 -72.16
N VAL A 109 -11.10 83.51 -71.62
CA VAL A 109 -10.76 83.59 -70.19
C VAL A 109 -12.01 83.93 -69.38
N GLY A 110 -12.59 82.87 -68.82
CA GLY A 110 -13.83 82.89 -68.03
C GLY A 110 -14.63 81.60 -68.25
N GLU A 111 -14.37 80.91 -69.34
CA GLU A 111 -15.13 79.76 -69.83
C GLU A 111 -14.41 78.45 -69.49
N ALA A 112 -15.17 77.39 -69.17
CA ALA A 112 -14.62 76.07 -68.85
C ALA A 112 -14.64 75.12 -70.06
N CYS A 113 -15.44 75.46 -71.06
CA CYS A 113 -15.59 74.84 -72.37
C CYS A 113 -16.19 75.87 -73.35
N ASP A 114 -16.14 75.59 -74.65
CA ASP A 114 -17.00 76.15 -75.69
C ASP A 114 -17.07 75.07 -76.80
N ASP A 115 -18.25 74.80 -77.36
CA ASP A 115 -18.45 73.86 -78.48
C ASP A 115 -19.06 74.49 -79.75
N GLY A 116 -19.31 75.80 -79.72
CA GLY A 116 -19.93 76.56 -80.81
C GLY A 116 -21.45 76.55 -80.83
N ASN A 117 -22.09 76.30 -79.70
CA ASN A 117 -23.54 76.34 -79.56
C ASN A 117 -23.98 76.78 -78.12
N ARG A 118 -25.27 76.66 -77.78
CA ARG A 118 -25.83 77.05 -76.47
C ARG A 118 -26.97 76.12 -76.04
N ASP A 119 -26.82 74.82 -76.28
CA ASP A 119 -27.69 73.78 -75.73
C ASP A 119 -27.10 73.33 -74.40
N ASP A 120 -27.92 73.23 -73.34
CA ASP A 120 -27.43 72.79 -72.02
C ASP A 120 -27.22 71.26 -71.95
N THR A 121 -27.43 70.52 -73.05
CA THR A 121 -27.47 69.04 -73.06
C THR A 121 -26.37 68.35 -73.88
N ASP A 122 -25.47 69.08 -74.54
CA ASP A 122 -24.34 68.51 -75.30
C ASP A 122 -22.94 68.81 -74.72
N GLY A 123 -22.07 69.54 -75.43
CA GLY A 123 -20.63 69.58 -75.11
C GLY A 123 -20.24 70.61 -74.06
N CYS A 124 -21.02 71.69 -73.97
CA CYS A 124 -20.81 72.80 -73.05
C CYS A 124 -22.13 73.50 -72.73
N ARG A 125 -22.36 73.87 -71.46
CA ARG A 125 -23.59 74.56 -71.06
C ARG A 125 -23.64 75.97 -71.64
N SER A 126 -24.85 76.54 -71.73
CA SER A 126 -25.09 77.88 -72.31
C SER A 126 -24.50 79.06 -71.51
N ASP A 127 -23.94 78.80 -70.32
CA ASP A 127 -23.14 79.73 -69.51
C ASP A 127 -21.61 79.42 -69.55
N CYS A 128 -21.21 78.49 -70.43
CA CYS A 128 -19.87 77.94 -70.59
C CYS A 128 -19.26 77.27 -69.35
N SER A 129 -20.12 76.76 -68.46
CA SER A 129 -19.75 75.72 -67.50
C SER A 129 -19.78 74.33 -68.14
N ARG A 130 -19.00 73.39 -67.56
CA ARG A 130 -19.00 72.00 -68.04
C ARG A 130 -20.21 71.26 -67.47
N PRO A 131 -20.91 70.46 -68.30
CA PRO A 131 -21.95 69.55 -67.81
C PRO A 131 -21.34 68.48 -66.88
N GLY A 132 -22.11 68.03 -65.89
CA GLY A 132 -21.72 66.93 -65.02
C GLY A 132 -22.86 66.43 -64.13
N CYS A 133 -22.65 65.27 -63.53
CA CYS A 133 -23.65 64.61 -62.68
C CYS A 133 -24.02 65.46 -61.45
N GLY A 134 -25.31 65.47 -61.09
CA GLY A 134 -25.83 66.20 -59.94
C GLY A 134 -26.02 67.70 -60.19
N ASP A 135 -25.94 68.17 -61.45
CA ASP A 135 -26.12 69.57 -61.80
C ASP A 135 -27.61 69.98 -62.00
N GLY A 136 -28.51 69.00 -62.07
CA GLY A 136 -29.96 69.17 -62.24
C GLY A 136 -30.45 68.98 -63.68
N THR A 137 -29.60 68.47 -64.57
CA THR A 137 -29.85 68.39 -66.02
C THR A 137 -29.29 67.08 -66.59
N VAL A 138 -30.15 66.09 -66.89
CA VAL A 138 -29.70 64.79 -67.43
C VAL A 138 -29.07 64.95 -68.82
N GLN A 139 -27.78 64.62 -68.92
CA GLN A 139 -26.95 64.79 -70.12
C GLN A 139 -26.90 63.52 -70.99
N ALA A 140 -26.29 63.65 -72.19
CA ALA A 140 -26.19 62.59 -73.20
C ALA A 140 -25.22 61.44 -72.81
N GLY A 141 -25.61 60.63 -71.82
CA GLY A 141 -24.85 59.47 -71.33
C GLY A 141 -25.27 59.03 -69.91
N GLU A 142 -25.96 59.91 -69.20
CA GLU A 142 -26.49 59.71 -67.85
C GLU A 142 -27.82 58.93 -67.88
N GLN A 143 -28.13 58.23 -66.79
CA GLN A 143 -29.40 57.49 -66.62
C GLN A 143 -30.40 58.29 -65.78
N CYS A 144 -29.87 59.04 -64.81
CA CYS A 144 -30.57 59.88 -63.86
C CYS A 144 -29.71 61.12 -63.57
N ASP A 145 -30.34 62.18 -63.08
CA ASP A 145 -29.74 63.29 -62.33
C ASP A 145 -30.81 63.70 -61.30
N ASP A 146 -30.43 63.78 -60.04
CA ASP A 146 -31.27 64.11 -58.89
C ASP A 146 -30.83 65.42 -58.19
N ARG A 147 -29.82 66.09 -58.76
CA ARG A 147 -29.19 67.31 -58.30
C ARG A 147 -28.36 67.22 -57.00
N ASN A 148 -27.77 66.07 -56.66
CA ASN A 148 -26.79 65.96 -55.57
C ASN A 148 -25.76 64.82 -55.76
N ASP A 149 -24.99 64.51 -54.70
CA ASP A 149 -23.87 63.54 -54.69
C ASP A 149 -24.13 62.36 -53.72
N ASP A 150 -25.36 62.14 -53.22
CA ASP A 150 -25.67 61.11 -52.22
C ASP A 150 -26.02 59.77 -52.88
N ASP A 151 -24.99 58.91 -53.03
CA ASP A 151 -25.12 57.55 -53.58
C ASP A 151 -26.18 56.67 -52.86
N THR A 152 -26.72 57.07 -51.71
CA THR A 152 -27.71 56.26 -50.96
C THR A 152 -29.17 56.43 -51.42
N ASP A 153 -29.45 57.22 -52.47
CA ASP A 153 -30.84 57.49 -52.93
C ASP A 153 -31.24 56.76 -54.24
N ALA A 154 -32.02 57.36 -55.14
CA ALA A 154 -32.33 56.82 -56.45
C ALA A 154 -31.19 56.93 -57.48
N CYS A 155 -30.30 57.92 -57.36
CA CYS A 155 -29.25 58.18 -58.33
C CYS A 155 -27.87 58.12 -57.67
N LEU A 156 -26.94 57.36 -58.26
CA LEU A 156 -25.54 57.40 -57.85
C LEU A 156 -24.86 58.67 -58.37
N SER A 157 -23.84 59.16 -57.67
CA SER A 157 -22.90 60.23 -58.11
C SER A 157 -22.15 59.92 -59.42
N THR A 158 -22.33 58.70 -59.96
CA THR A 158 -21.88 58.28 -61.30
C THR A 158 -22.97 58.36 -62.38
N CYS A 159 -24.10 59.02 -62.06
CA CYS A 159 -25.32 59.20 -62.84
C CYS A 159 -25.88 57.90 -63.45
N ARG A 160 -26.04 56.92 -62.56
CA ARG A 160 -26.65 55.62 -62.79
C ARG A 160 -27.77 55.37 -61.78
N ASP A 161 -28.82 54.67 -62.21
CA ASP A 161 -29.87 54.22 -61.30
C ASP A 161 -29.26 53.35 -60.19
N ALA A 162 -29.53 53.67 -58.93
CA ALA A 162 -29.10 52.85 -57.79
C ALA A 162 -29.88 51.52 -57.74
N THR A 163 -29.16 50.39 -57.73
CA THR A 163 -29.71 49.04 -57.81
C THR A 163 -28.93 48.00 -57.00
N CYS A 164 -29.62 47.37 -56.05
CA CYS A 164 -29.30 46.09 -55.40
C CYS A 164 -28.19 45.27 -56.06
N GLY A 165 -26.95 45.46 -55.57
CA GLY A 165 -25.74 44.90 -56.14
C GLY A 165 -24.81 45.90 -56.86
N ASP A 166 -24.85 47.18 -56.52
CA ASP A 166 -23.92 48.21 -56.99
C ASP A 166 -22.83 48.59 -55.98
N MET A 167 -22.87 47.96 -54.78
CA MET A 167 -22.00 48.17 -53.61
C MET A 167 -22.39 49.35 -52.70
N VAL A 168 -23.55 49.98 -52.92
CA VAL A 168 -24.16 50.97 -52.01
C VAL A 168 -25.49 50.43 -51.49
N VAL A 169 -25.90 50.84 -50.28
CA VAL A 169 -27.19 50.44 -49.71
C VAL A 169 -28.18 51.58 -49.86
N ARG A 170 -29.21 51.40 -50.69
CA ARG A 170 -30.21 52.43 -50.94
C ARG A 170 -31.13 52.64 -49.73
N ALA A 171 -31.05 53.83 -49.15
CA ALA A 171 -31.76 54.23 -47.94
C ALA A 171 -33.28 54.01 -48.04
N GLY A 172 -33.81 53.13 -47.18
CA GLY A 172 -35.25 52.84 -47.10
C GLY A 172 -35.81 51.95 -48.20
N HIS A 173 -34.99 51.48 -49.15
CA HIS A 173 -35.35 50.48 -50.15
C HIS A 173 -34.64 49.14 -49.94
N GLU A 174 -33.41 49.17 -49.41
CA GLU A 174 -32.51 48.03 -49.27
C GLU A 174 -31.98 47.96 -47.84
N GLU A 175 -31.82 46.74 -47.29
CA GLU A 175 -31.26 46.51 -45.94
C GLU A 175 -29.76 46.17 -46.00
N CYS A 176 -29.31 45.68 -47.15
CA CYS A 176 -27.96 45.24 -47.47
C CYS A 176 -27.80 45.19 -49.00
N ASP A 177 -26.58 45.27 -49.52
CA ASP A 177 -26.30 45.18 -50.97
C ASP A 177 -25.91 43.75 -51.39
N ARG A 178 -24.69 43.31 -51.05
CA ARG A 178 -24.17 41.96 -51.30
C ARG A 178 -23.32 41.33 -50.20
N PHE A 179 -23.01 42.07 -49.14
CA PHE A 179 -22.22 41.54 -48.03
C PHE A 179 -23.11 40.85 -47.02
N ALA A 180 -22.73 39.62 -46.62
CA ALA A 180 -23.30 38.99 -45.45
C ALA A 180 -22.93 39.79 -44.19
N ALA A 181 -23.91 40.07 -43.34
CA ALA A 181 -23.74 40.89 -42.16
C ALA A 181 -23.43 40.02 -40.92
N ALA A 182 -22.54 40.50 -40.06
CA ALA A 182 -22.37 39.93 -38.73
C ALA A 182 -23.60 40.25 -37.87
N CYS A 183 -24.14 39.24 -37.17
CA CYS A 183 -25.32 39.37 -36.32
C CYS A 183 -25.05 38.82 -34.92
N THR A 184 -25.82 39.28 -33.93
CA THR A 184 -25.86 38.65 -32.61
C THR A 184 -26.96 37.60 -32.62
N THR A 185 -26.64 36.38 -32.21
CA THR A 185 -27.59 35.27 -32.09
C THR A 185 -28.46 35.40 -30.82
N SER A 186 -29.35 34.44 -30.57
CA SER A 186 -30.09 34.37 -29.31
C SER A 186 -29.27 33.92 -28.09
N CYS A 187 -28.03 33.48 -28.29
CA CYS A 187 -27.10 33.02 -27.26
C CYS A 187 -25.88 33.96 -27.08
N ASP A 188 -25.99 35.22 -27.54
CA ASP A 188 -24.94 36.25 -27.55
C ASP A 188 -23.69 35.93 -28.40
N SER A 189 -23.70 34.83 -29.17
CA SER A 189 -22.64 34.49 -30.12
C SER A 189 -22.70 35.35 -31.40
N VAL A 190 -21.60 35.42 -32.15
CA VAL A 190 -21.50 36.19 -33.40
C VAL A 190 -21.81 35.28 -34.58
N GLY A 191 -23.04 35.37 -35.08
CA GLY A 191 -23.51 34.66 -36.27
C GLY A 191 -23.35 35.47 -37.56
N VAL A 192 -23.85 34.89 -38.66
CA VAL A 192 -23.87 35.50 -40.00
C VAL A 192 -25.30 35.56 -40.53
N GLN A 193 -25.66 36.68 -41.16
CA GLN A 193 -26.86 36.86 -41.98
C GLN A 193 -26.46 37.03 -43.44
N ASP A 194 -26.85 36.09 -44.30
CA ASP A 194 -26.71 36.27 -45.74
C ASP A 194 -27.61 37.39 -46.27
N CYS A 195 -27.12 38.13 -47.27
CA CYS A 195 -27.89 39.15 -47.97
C CYS A 195 -28.49 38.57 -49.26
N GLU A 196 -29.78 38.24 -49.24
CA GLU A 196 -30.50 37.77 -50.42
C GLU A 196 -31.57 38.78 -50.87
N SER A 197 -31.55 39.16 -52.15
CA SER A 197 -32.50 40.12 -52.74
C SER A 197 -32.58 41.46 -51.97
N CYS A 198 -31.43 41.94 -51.48
CA CYS A 198 -31.25 43.13 -50.67
C CYS A 198 -32.09 43.19 -49.37
N ARG A 199 -32.28 42.01 -48.77
CA ARG A 199 -32.76 41.82 -47.39
C ARG A 199 -31.83 40.93 -46.61
N LEU A 200 -31.79 41.15 -45.30
CA LEU A 200 -31.01 40.31 -44.39
C LEU A 200 -31.77 39.01 -44.07
N GLY A 201 -31.08 37.88 -44.18
CA GLY A 201 -31.58 36.57 -43.80
C GLY A 201 -31.71 36.38 -42.28
N PRO A 202 -32.13 35.18 -41.83
CA PRO A 202 -32.06 34.82 -40.41
C PRO A 202 -30.59 34.78 -39.95
N CYS A 203 -30.35 35.10 -38.68
CA CYS A 203 -29.02 34.96 -38.08
C CYS A 203 -28.70 33.47 -37.90
N VAL A 204 -27.70 32.97 -38.62
CA VAL A 204 -27.18 31.60 -38.47
C VAL A 204 -26.01 31.67 -37.48
N ALA A 205 -26.08 30.86 -36.43
CA ALA A 205 -25.02 30.76 -35.43
C ALA A 205 -23.76 30.06 -35.98
N PRO A 206 -22.57 30.32 -35.41
CA PRO A 206 -21.38 29.52 -35.71
C PRO A 206 -21.56 28.07 -35.20
N ALA A 207 -20.70 27.17 -35.68
CA ALA A 207 -20.59 25.84 -35.08
C ALA A 207 -19.93 25.91 -33.69
N GLU A 208 -20.21 24.91 -32.86
CA GLU A 208 -19.77 24.81 -31.47
C GLU A 208 -18.27 24.94 -31.23
N ARG A 209 -17.91 25.45 -30.05
CA ARG A 209 -16.51 25.73 -29.67
C ARG A 209 -16.31 25.48 -28.18
N CYS A 210 -15.58 24.41 -27.84
CA CYS A 210 -15.17 24.07 -26.48
C CYS A 210 -14.74 25.28 -25.63
N ASN A 211 -15.68 25.85 -24.88
CA ASN A 211 -15.48 27.04 -24.04
C ASN A 211 -16.48 27.16 -22.88
N GLY A 212 -17.39 26.19 -22.70
CA GLY A 212 -18.42 26.22 -21.66
C GLY A 212 -19.56 27.18 -21.99
N ARG A 213 -19.95 27.25 -23.27
CA ARG A 213 -21.08 28.03 -23.78
C ARG A 213 -21.86 27.26 -24.86
N ASP A 214 -23.12 27.63 -24.96
CA ASP A 214 -24.01 27.45 -26.10
C ASP A 214 -23.62 28.55 -27.13
N ASP A 215 -22.74 28.23 -28.09
CA ASP A 215 -22.30 29.11 -29.20
C ASP A 215 -23.22 28.95 -30.44
N ASP A 216 -23.83 27.77 -30.64
CA ASP A 216 -24.75 27.41 -31.74
C ASP A 216 -26.25 27.74 -31.47
N CYS A 217 -26.64 27.88 -30.20
CA CYS A 217 -28.00 28.16 -29.68
C CYS A 217 -29.01 26.98 -29.59
N ASP A 218 -28.57 25.73 -29.65
CA ASP A 218 -29.37 24.51 -29.41
C ASP A 218 -29.95 24.40 -27.97
N ARG A 219 -29.16 24.84 -26.97
CA ARG A 219 -29.31 24.81 -25.49
C ARG A 219 -28.55 23.73 -24.70
N GLU A 220 -27.82 22.82 -25.32
CA GLU A 220 -26.80 22.05 -24.61
C GLU A 220 -25.53 22.92 -24.39
N THR A 221 -24.32 22.36 -24.29
CA THR A 221 -23.06 23.11 -24.13
C THR A 221 -21.86 22.21 -24.44
N ASP A 222 -20.99 22.63 -25.37
CA ASP A 222 -19.82 21.86 -25.84
C ASP A 222 -20.17 20.42 -26.32
N GLU A 223 -21.42 20.14 -26.74
CA GLU A 223 -21.94 18.76 -26.98
C GLU A 223 -21.53 18.13 -28.32
N ASP A 224 -21.13 18.92 -29.31
CA ASP A 224 -20.50 18.43 -30.55
C ASP A 224 -19.04 17.93 -30.32
N PHE A 225 -18.54 17.98 -29.07
CA PHE A 225 -17.22 17.48 -28.66
C PHE A 225 -17.29 16.12 -27.90
N PRO A 226 -16.18 15.34 -27.88
CA PRO A 226 -16.12 14.06 -27.16
C PRO A 226 -16.42 14.11 -25.65
N CYS A 227 -16.21 15.26 -24.99
CA CYS A 227 -16.52 15.48 -23.58
C CYS A 227 -16.53 16.97 -23.22
N VAL A 228 -17.27 17.37 -22.18
CA VAL A 228 -17.28 18.74 -21.66
C VAL A 228 -16.00 19.04 -20.86
N ALA A 229 -15.38 20.20 -21.09
CA ALA A 229 -14.07 20.54 -20.54
C ALA A 229 -13.97 20.37 -19.01
N GLY A 230 -12.95 19.65 -18.55
CA GLY A 230 -12.69 19.40 -17.13
C GLY A 230 -13.62 18.40 -16.42
N ALA A 231 -14.67 17.91 -17.09
CA ALA A 231 -15.53 16.84 -16.57
C ALA A 231 -14.73 15.54 -16.34
N THR A 232 -15.15 14.75 -15.36
CA THR A 232 -14.60 13.39 -15.17
C THR A 232 -15.30 12.45 -16.15
N VAL A 233 -14.51 11.72 -16.94
CA VAL A 233 -15.00 10.81 -17.98
C VAL A 233 -14.25 9.47 -17.95
N GLU A 234 -14.95 8.43 -18.42
CA GLU A 234 -14.35 7.13 -18.71
C GLU A 234 -13.35 7.25 -19.87
N CYS A 235 -12.23 6.55 -19.76
CA CYS A 235 -11.14 6.57 -20.73
C CYS A 235 -10.43 5.21 -20.76
N THR A 236 -9.41 5.09 -21.60
CA THR A 236 -8.60 3.86 -21.71
C THR A 236 -7.21 4.11 -21.15
N THR A 237 -6.81 3.30 -20.16
CA THR A 237 -5.50 3.39 -19.50
C THR A 237 -4.36 2.98 -20.45
N PRO A 238 -3.08 3.26 -20.13
CA PRO A 238 -1.93 2.76 -20.88
C PRO A 238 -1.96 1.23 -21.13
N CYS A 239 -2.50 0.44 -20.19
CA CYS A 239 -2.63 -1.01 -20.30
C CYS A 239 -3.76 -1.48 -21.25
N GLY A 240 -4.63 -0.57 -21.70
CA GLY A 240 -5.84 -0.90 -22.49
C GLY A 240 -7.07 -1.24 -21.63
N GLY A 241 -7.02 -1.02 -20.32
CA GLY A 241 -8.15 -1.19 -19.40
C GLY A 241 -9.06 0.04 -19.32
N PRO A 242 -10.23 -0.06 -18.67
CA PRO A 242 -11.04 1.10 -18.32
C PRO A 242 -10.36 1.90 -17.21
N GLY A 243 -10.39 3.22 -17.32
CA GLY A 243 -9.90 4.14 -16.29
C GLY A 243 -10.73 5.42 -16.25
N THR A 244 -10.44 6.29 -15.29
CA THR A 244 -11.09 7.59 -15.17
C THR A 244 -10.09 8.73 -15.31
N GLY A 245 -10.48 9.79 -16.01
CA GLY A 245 -9.64 10.95 -16.25
C GLY A 245 -10.46 12.23 -16.32
N ARG A 246 -9.78 13.36 -16.54
CA ARG A 246 -10.45 14.64 -16.81
C ARG A 246 -10.37 14.98 -18.29
N CYS A 247 -11.52 15.33 -18.87
CA CYS A 247 -11.61 15.93 -20.18
C CYS A 247 -10.71 17.18 -20.28
N SER A 248 -10.00 17.34 -21.39
CA SER A 248 -9.04 18.44 -21.56
C SER A 248 -9.71 19.82 -21.64
N PRO A 249 -8.96 20.92 -21.52
CA PRO A 249 -9.44 22.27 -21.86
C PRO A 249 -9.76 22.48 -23.36
N SER A 250 -9.48 21.48 -24.20
CA SER A 250 -9.81 21.40 -25.63
C SER A 250 -10.96 20.40 -25.92
N CYS A 251 -11.65 19.92 -24.88
CA CYS A 251 -12.75 18.94 -24.96
C CYS A 251 -12.35 17.59 -25.57
N GLU A 252 -11.07 17.23 -25.44
CA GLU A 252 -10.50 15.96 -25.86
C GLU A 252 -10.51 14.96 -24.69
N LEU A 253 -10.75 13.68 -25.00
CA LEU A 253 -10.72 12.61 -24.00
C LEU A 253 -9.30 12.44 -23.42
N PRO A 254 -9.16 12.21 -22.10
CA PRO A 254 -7.87 11.96 -21.48
C PRO A 254 -7.26 10.65 -21.98
N ALA A 255 -5.96 10.68 -22.28
CA ALA A 255 -5.20 9.55 -22.81
C ALA A 255 -3.84 9.40 -22.08
N GLY A 256 -3.33 8.16 -22.03
CA GLY A 256 -2.11 7.84 -21.30
C GLY A 256 -2.24 8.18 -19.81
N ALA A 257 -1.21 8.75 -19.19
CA ALA A 257 -1.16 9.11 -17.77
C ALA A 257 -2.16 10.20 -17.32
N ALA A 258 -3.02 10.72 -18.21
CA ALA A 258 -4.19 11.53 -17.84
C ALA A 258 -5.43 10.69 -17.50
N CYS A 259 -5.36 9.37 -17.72
CA CYS A 259 -6.38 8.36 -17.42
C CYS A 259 -5.83 7.40 -16.37
N ALA A 260 -6.30 7.50 -15.12
CA ALA A 260 -5.88 6.63 -14.02
C ALA A 260 -6.73 5.35 -14.00
N GLY A 261 -6.11 4.20 -13.71
CA GLY A 261 -6.82 2.94 -13.51
C GLY A 261 -7.63 2.88 -12.21
N PRO A 262 -8.24 1.72 -11.91
CA PRO A 262 -8.62 1.38 -10.54
C PRO A 262 -7.38 1.28 -9.64
N PRO A 263 -7.50 1.42 -8.30
CA PRO A 263 -6.39 1.15 -7.39
C PRO A 263 -5.92 -0.30 -7.45
N GLU A 264 -4.63 -0.51 -7.22
CA GLU A 264 -3.98 -1.84 -7.19
C GLU A 264 -4.75 -2.88 -6.37
N SER A 265 -4.85 -4.09 -6.90
CA SER A 265 -5.36 -5.26 -6.17
C SER A 265 -4.29 -6.34 -6.12
N CYS A 266 -3.79 -6.70 -4.93
CA CYS A 266 -2.71 -7.69 -4.74
C CYS A 266 -2.87 -8.97 -5.60
N ASN A 267 -2.26 -8.97 -6.78
CA ASN A 267 -2.46 -10.01 -7.80
C ASN A 267 -1.27 -10.19 -8.76
N ALA A 268 -0.19 -9.40 -8.61
CA ALA A 268 0.96 -9.33 -9.51
C ALA A 268 0.61 -8.85 -10.94
N THR A 269 -0.34 -7.90 -11.05
CA THR A 269 -0.63 -7.14 -12.26
C THR A 269 -0.72 -5.65 -11.90
N ASP A 270 -0.08 -4.81 -12.73
CA ASP A 270 -0.25 -3.36 -12.82
C ASP A 270 -1.72 -3.05 -13.23
N ASP A 271 -2.60 -2.83 -12.24
CA ASP A 271 -4.03 -2.54 -12.40
C ASP A 271 -4.27 -1.02 -12.61
N ASP A 272 -3.47 -0.19 -11.94
CA ASP A 272 -3.49 1.29 -11.97
C ASP A 272 -2.86 1.89 -13.26
N CYS A 273 -1.86 1.20 -13.83
CA CYS A 273 -1.05 1.56 -15.01
C CYS A 273 0.08 2.60 -14.83
N ASP A 274 0.60 2.77 -13.60
CA ASP A 274 1.78 3.56 -13.23
C ASP A 274 3.13 2.94 -13.69
N THR A 275 3.16 1.64 -14.00
CA THR A 275 4.32 0.78 -14.32
C THR A 275 5.08 0.16 -13.13
N ALA A 276 4.61 0.34 -11.90
CA ALA A 276 4.88 -0.57 -10.79
C ALA A 276 3.93 -1.80 -10.82
N THR A 277 3.73 -2.46 -9.68
CA THR A 277 2.89 -3.68 -9.48
C THR A 277 2.82 -3.99 -7.99
N ASP A 278 1.61 -4.08 -7.43
CA ASP A 278 1.33 -4.34 -6.00
C ASP A 278 2.04 -3.35 -5.03
N GLU A 279 2.37 -2.11 -5.43
CA GLU A 279 3.18 -1.17 -4.63
C GLU A 279 2.41 -0.32 -3.61
N ASP A 280 1.09 -0.22 -3.71
CA ASP A 280 0.21 0.47 -2.74
C ASP A 280 -0.04 -0.38 -1.46
N PHE A 281 0.70 -1.49 -1.27
CA PHE A 281 0.58 -2.46 -0.17
C PHE A 281 1.80 -2.50 0.78
N ASP A 282 1.64 -3.14 1.95
CA ASP A 282 2.70 -3.33 2.96
C ASP A 282 3.88 -4.19 2.48
N CYS A 283 3.67 -5.01 1.44
CA CYS A 283 4.68 -5.85 0.79
C CYS A 283 4.24 -6.39 -0.57
N ALA A 284 5.20 -6.73 -1.45
CA ALA A 284 4.91 -7.42 -2.71
C ALA A 284 4.74 -8.94 -2.49
N ALA A 285 3.77 -9.54 -3.19
CA ALA A 285 3.37 -10.95 -3.05
C ALA A 285 4.56 -11.94 -3.07
N GLY A 286 4.63 -12.84 -2.08
CA GLY A 286 5.66 -13.89 -2.01
C GLY A 286 7.07 -13.41 -1.66
N THR A 287 7.28 -12.13 -1.35
CA THR A 287 8.54 -11.67 -0.73
C THR A 287 8.69 -12.20 0.69
N VAL A 288 9.94 -12.28 1.18
CA VAL A 288 10.28 -12.74 2.53
C VAL A 288 11.29 -11.76 3.14
N GLU A 289 11.04 -11.30 4.36
CA GLU A 289 11.98 -10.43 5.10
C GLU A 289 12.35 -10.99 6.48
N THR A 290 13.41 -10.43 7.07
CA THR A 290 13.82 -10.72 8.45
C THR A 290 13.06 -9.85 9.44
N CYS A 291 12.51 -10.45 10.47
CA CYS A 291 11.75 -9.80 11.53
C CYS A 291 12.28 -10.18 12.92
N THR A 292 11.53 -9.85 13.97
CA THR A 292 11.83 -10.26 15.34
C THR A 292 10.53 -10.71 16.00
N THR A 293 10.53 -11.89 16.63
CA THR A 293 9.33 -12.47 17.25
C THR A 293 8.94 -11.69 18.50
N GLY A 294 7.73 -11.92 19.03
CA GLY A 294 7.28 -11.32 20.30
C GLY A 294 8.19 -11.65 21.50
N GLY A 295 8.93 -12.78 21.43
CA GLY A 295 9.93 -13.18 22.42
C GLY A 295 11.32 -12.54 22.22
N GLY A 296 11.53 -11.79 21.14
CA GLY A 296 12.82 -11.15 20.83
C GLY A 296 13.79 -12.02 20.01
N ALA A 297 13.34 -13.17 19.49
CA ALA A 297 14.16 -14.02 18.63
C ALA A 297 14.26 -13.47 17.20
N ALA A 298 15.35 -13.79 16.49
CA ALA A 298 15.45 -13.56 15.05
C ALA A 298 14.47 -14.46 14.31
N GLY A 299 13.92 -13.98 13.20
CA GLY A 299 12.88 -14.69 12.48
C GLY A 299 12.60 -14.15 11.08
N ARG A 300 11.63 -14.76 10.40
CA ARG A 300 11.18 -14.43 9.05
C ARG A 300 9.67 -14.30 8.98
N ARG A 301 9.23 -13.50 8.02
CA ARG A 301 7.82 -13.39 7.63
C ARG A 301 7.71 -13.31 6.12
N SER A 302 6.63 -13.88 5.59
CA SER A 302 6.34 -13.93 4.16
C SER A 302 5.21 -12.96 3.82
N CYS A 303 5.18 -12.46 2.59
CA CYS A 303 4.06 -11.65 2.11
C CYS A 303 2.97 -12.53 1.49
N GLU A 304 1.75 -12.46 2.02
CA GLU A 304 0.61 -13.26 1.55
C GLU A 304 0.13 -12.79 0.17
N GLY A 305 0.34 -13.61 -0.88
CA GLY A 305 0.08 -13.26 -2.28
C GLY A 305 -1.39 -13.19 -2.73
N GLY A 306 -2.29 -12.76 -1.86
CA GLY A 306 -3.68 -12.39 -2.18
C GLY A 306 -4.26 -11.30 -1.27
N THR A 307 -3.44 -10.76 -0.37
CA THR A 307 -3.73 -9.69 0.59
C THR A 307 -2.60 -8.67 0.67
N CYS A 308 -1.40 -9.05 0.24
CA CYS A 308 -0.15 -8.27 0.29
C CYS A 308 0.14 -7.74 1.71
N THR A 309 -0.23 -8.57 2.69
CA THR A 309 0.05 -8.39 4.11
C THR A 309 1.12 -9.38 4.56
N TRP A 310 1.98 -8.93 5.47
CA TRP A 310 2.94 -9.80 6.12
C TRP A 310 2.27 -10.83 7.04
N THR A 311 2.72 -12.08 6.95
CA THR A 311 2.43 -13.11 7.98
C THR A 311 2.94 -12.66 9.36
N PRO A 312 2.50 -13.33 10.44
CA PRO A 312 3.24 -13.33 11.70
C PRO A 312 4.74 -13.62 11.49
N CYS A 313 5.55 -13.16 12.44
CA CYS A 313 6.98 -13.43 12.46
C CYS A 313 7.24 -14.81 13.07
N CYS A 314 7.55 -15.78 12.21
CA CYS A 314 8.07 -17.09 12.57
C CYS A 314 9.54 -16.93 12.98
N ALA A 315 10.05 -17.72 13.92
CA ALA A 315 11.47 -17.72 14.28
C ALA A 315 12.36 -18.27 13.13
N ASP A 316 13.68 -18.06 13.22
CA ASP A 316 14.66 -18.78 12.39
C ASP A 316 14.98 -20.18 12.98
N THR A 317 14.44 -20.52 14.16
CA THR A 317 14.59 -21.79 14.89
C THR A 317 13.57 -21.86 16.05
N GLU A 318 12.98 -23.03 16.31
CA GLU A 318 11.97 -23.26 17.37
C GLU A 318 12.38 -22.74 18.77
N LEU A 319 11.44 -22.13 19.50
CA LEU A 319 11.72 -21.34 20.71
C LEU A 319 11.45 -22.09 22.03
N CYS A 320 12.21 -23.17 22.22
CA CYS A 320 12.11 -24.14 23.30
C CYS A 320 11.89 -23.54 24.70
N ARG A 321 10.81 -23.99 25.36
CA ARG A 321 10.28 -23.39 26.59
C ARG A 321 10.70 -24.20 27.81
N THR A 322 11.40 -23.57 28.75
CA THR A 322 12.08 -24.20 29.90
C THR A 322 11.16 -24.72 31.02
N THR A 323 9.88 -24.98 30.74
CA THR A 323 8.90 -25.49 31.71
C THR A 323 7.92 -26.45 31.06
N CYS A 324 7.67 -27.59 31.70
CA CYS A 324 6.69 -28.62 31.28
C CYS A 324 5.20 -28.21 31.31
N ALA A 325 4.91 -26.91 31.27
CA ALA A 325 3.58 -26.33 31.10
C ALA A 325 3.49 -25.56 29.77
N ALA A 326 4.39 -25.82 28.82
CA ALA A 326 4.38 -25.24 27.48
C ALA A 326 3.04 -25.53 26.78
N GLU A 327 2.44 -24.49 26.21
CA GLU A 327 1.40 -24.63 25.19
C GLU A 327 2.11 -25.10 23.91
N ALA A 328 1.65 -26.18 23.28
CA ALA A 328 2.24 -26.68 22.04
C ALA A 328 2.02 -25.65 20.92
N VAL A 329 3.10 -24.99 20.49
CA VAL A 329 3.05 -23.85 19.56
C VAL A 329 4.26 -23.91 18.64
N ASP A 330 3.97 -24.08 17.37
CA ASP A 330 4.83 -23.87 16.20
C ASP A 330 5.35 -22.42 16.21
N ASP A 331 6.54 -22.17 16.78
CA ASP A 331 7.16 -20.83 16.85
C ASP A 331 8.03 -20.52 15.61
N ASP A 332 8.50 -21.54 14.85
CA ASP A 332 9.25 -21.35 13.58
C ASP A 332 8.50 -21.66 12.26
N CYS A 333 7.25 -22.12 12.35
CA CYS A 333 6.30 -22.32 11.24
C CYS A 333 6.59 -23.52 10.30
N ASP A 334 7.23 -24.57 10.81
CA ASP A 334 7.48 -25.86 10.13
C ASP A 334 6.19 -26.72 9.98
N THR A 335 5.16 -26.49 10.81
CA THR A 335 3.91 -27.27 10.99
C THR A 335 3.96 -28.48 11.92
N ALA A 336 5.09 -28.74 12.58
CA ALA A 336 5.14 -29.47 13.84
C ALA A 336 4.96 -28.53 15.06
N THR A 337 5.41 -28.92 16.26
CA THR A 337 5.34 -28.15 17.52
C THR A 337 6.35 -28.72 18.54
N ASP A 338 7.27 -27.91 19.05
CA ASP A 338 8.27 -28.26 20.08
C ASP A 338 9.12 -29.52 19.72
N GLU A 339 9.31 -29.87 18.44
CA GLU A 339 9.95 -31.11 17.97
C GLU A 339 11.48 -31.07 17.88
N ASP A 340 12.08 -29.93 17.50
CA ASP A 340 13.53 -29.70 17.56
C ASP A 340 14.00 -29.28 18.98
N CYS A 341 13.09 -29.37 19.97
CA CYS A 341 13.36 -29.02 21.36
C CYS A 341 13.73 -30.22 22.26
N PRO A 342 14.71 -30.05 23.18
CA PRO A 342 14.91 -31.00 24.27
C PRO A 342 13.66 -31.14 25.16
N PRO A 343 13.47 -32.30 25.81
CA PRO A 343 12.39 -32.48 26.78
C PRO A 343 12.32 -31.34 27.79
N CYS A 344 11.12 -30.93 28.17
CA CYS A 344 10.90 -29.77 29.06
C CYS A 344 11.57 -29.86 30.45
N ASN A 345 12.08 -31.04 30.82
CA ASN A 345 12.79 -31.35 32.05
C ASN A 345 14.23 -31.86 31.84
N ASP A 346 14.80 -31.57 30.66
CA ASP A 346 16.18 -31.83 30.23
C ASP A 346 17.23 -31.30 31.21
N THR A 347 17.06 -30.08 31.74
CA THR A 347 18.00 -29.48 32.69
C THR A 347 17.57 -29.66 34.15
N CYS A 348 18.54 -29.73 35.06
CA CYS A 348 18.29 -29.85 36.50
C CYS A 348 17.38 -28.76 37.11
N GLU A 349 17.42 -27.52 36.61
CA GLU A 349 16.55 -26.44 37.12
C GLU A 349 15.13 -26.48 36.50
N GLY A 350 14.95 -27.16 35.36
CA GLY A 350 13.64 -27.49 34.75
C GLY A 350 13.00 -28.78 35.29
N ALA A 351 13.64 -29.47 36.24
CA ALA A 351 13.30 -30.81 36.70
C ALA A 351 11.80 -31.01 37.07
N GLN A 352 11.10 -31.86 36.31
CA GLN A 352 9.65 -32.08 36.41
C GLN A 352 9.22 -32.49 37.82
N ARG A 353 8.25 -31.77 38.40
CA ARG A 353 7.80 -32.03 39.77
C ARG A 353 7.01 -33.34 39.89
N ILE A 354 7.45 -34.20 40.80
CA ILE A 354 6.74 -35.39 41.28
C ILE A 354 5.90 -34.99 42.48
N GLU A 355 4.61 -35.32 42.46
CA GLU A 355 3.65 -35.00 43.53
C GLU A 355 3.09 -36.29 44.16
N GLY A 356 3.74 -36.75 45.22
CA GLY A 356 3.35 -37.97 45.95
C GLY A 356 3.67 -39.26 45.19
N THR A 357 3.06 -40.36 45.62
CA THR A 357 3.18 -41.68 44.98
C THR A 357 2.38 -41.72 43.66
N GLY A 358 3.00 -42.19 42.57
CA GLY A 358 2.37 -42.23 41.25
C GLY A 358 3.22 -42.86 40.15
N GLU A 359 2.79 -42.66 38.90
CA GLU A 359 3.52 -43.05 37.69
C GLU A 359 3.50 -41.92 36.65
N TRP A 360 4.63 -41.74 35.98
CA TRP A 360 4.88 -40.77 34.91
C TRP A 360 5.41 -41.48 33.67
N THR A 361 5.31 -40.82 32.52
CA THR A 361 5.95 -41.25 31.27
C THR A 361 6.76 -40.09 30.71
N GLY A 362 7.98 -40.37 30.24
CA GLY A 362 8.88 -39.39 29.67
C GLY A 362 9.76 -39.98 28.58
N THR A 363 10.71 -39.19 28.08
CA THR A 363 11.68 -39.61 27.07
C THR A 363 13.04 -38.96 27.34
N THR A 364 14.12 -39.67 27.01
CA THR A 364 15.48 -39.11 26.92
C THR A 364 15.90 -38.88 25.47
N VAL A 365 15.02 -39.13 24.49
CA VAL A 365 15.26 -38.75 23.09
C VAL A 365 15.14 -37.23 22.97
N GLY A 366 16.15 -36.60 22.36
CA GLY A 366 16.23 -35.13 22.21
C GLY A 366 16.85 -34.40 23.41
N ALA A 367 17.04 -35.08 24.54
CA ALA A 367 17.72 -34.51 25.70
C ALA A 367 19.24 -34.42 25.48
N ASP A 368 19.86 -33.48 26.18
CA ASP A 368 21.30 -33.36 26.37
C ASP A 368 21.81 -34.37 27.41
N ASN A 369 23.13 -34.41 27.60
CA ASN A 369 23.80 -35.17 28.66
C ASN A 369 24.30 -34.17 29.71
N ASP A 370 23.42 -33.85 30.65
CA ASP A 370 23.63 -32.87 31.72
C ASP A 370 24.38 -33.52 32.90
N ILE A 371 24.15 -34.83 33.16
CA ILE A 371 24.95 -35.60 34.12
C ILE A 371 25.03 -37.13 33.87
N ALA A 372 26.26 -37.60 33.62
CA ALA A 372 26.60 -39.01 33.74
C ALA A 372 26.32 -39.56 35.15
N ALA A 373 25.30 -40.42 35.29
CA ALA A 373 25.05 -41.19 36.50
C ALA A 373 26.23 -42.12 36.81
N GLY A 374 26.56 -42.32 38.10
CA GLY A 374 27.77 -43.05 38.54
C GLY A 374 27.84 -44.55 38.17
N CYS A 375 26.82 -45.06 37.48
CA CYS A 375 26.63 -46.44 37.03
C CYS A 375 26.21 -46.52 35.55
N SER A 376 26.13 -45.40 34.80
CA SER A 376 25.69 -45.36 33.39
C SER A 376 26.77 -45.77 32.36
N GLY A 377 27.64 -46.73 32.71
CA GLY A 377 28.73 -47.17 31.85
C GLY A 377 29.74 -46.06 31.52
N SER A 378 29.84 -45.70 30.24
CA SER A 378 30.63 -44.57 29.75
C SER A 378 30.00 -43.19 30.04
N GLY A 379 28.72 -43.11 30.42
CA GLY A 379 28.04 -41.86 30.74
C GLY A 379 27.91 -40.92 29.54
N ALA A 380 27.67 -41.47 28.34
CA ALA A 380 27.42 -40.71 27.12
C ALA A 380 25.91 -40.55 26.81
N ALA A 381 25.04 -41.29 27.49
CA ALA A 381 23.59 -41.25 27.33
C ALA A 381 22.99 -39.89 27.74
N PRO A 382 21.94 -39.43 27.06
CA PRO A 382 21.19 -38.26 27.48
C PRO A 382 20.32 -38.55 28.72
N ASP A 383 20.04 -37.54 29.51
CA ASP A 383 19.35 -37.66 30.79
C ASP A 383 18.30 -36.55 31.01
N VAL A 384 17.26 -36.86 31.80
CA VAL A 384 16.21 -35.89 32.17
C VAL A 384 15.91 -35.94 33.66
N TRP A 385 15.43 -34.83 34.19
CA TRP A 385 15.38 -34.58 35.63
C TRP A 385 13.95 -34.54 36.17
N TYR A 386 13.76 -35.09 37.36
CA TYR A 386 12.55 -34.93 38.16
C TYR A 386 12.90 -34.38 39.54
N SER A 387 11.97 -33.67 40.17
CA SER A 387 12.14 -33.06 41.50
C SER A 387 11.05 -33.50 42.47
N PHE A 388 11.42 -33.79 43.73
CA PHE A 388 10.47 -34.12 44.80
C PHE A 388 10.92 -33.56 46.15
N THR A 389 9.95 -33.24 47.01
CA THR A 389 10.18 -32.72 48.37
C THR A 389 9.60 -33.69 49.38
N LEU A 390 10.40 -34.17 50.33
CA LEU A 390 9.95 -35.00 51.44
C LEU A 390 9.64 -34.11 52.66
N PRO A 391 8.38 -34.03 53.14
CA PRO A 391 8.03 -33.25 54.32
C PRO A 391 8.48 -33.89 55.63
N GLU A 392 8.70 -35.21 55.62
CA GLU A 392 9.17 -36.01 56.75
C GLU A 392 10.04 -37.17 56.26
N ARG A 393 10.80 -37.80 57.18
CA ARG A 393 11.64 -38.95 56.86
C ARG A 393 10.79 -40.06 56.23
N SER A 394 11.17 -40.51 55.05
CA SER A 394 10.39 -41.43 54.23
C SER A 394 11.27 -42.49 53.59
N LEU A 395 10.74 -43.70 53.50
CA LEU A 395 11.26 -44.73 52.61
C LEU A 395 10.77 -44.41 51.20
N VAL A 396 11.71 -44.20 50.27
CA VAL A 396 11.44 -43.86 48.88
C VAL A 396 11.85 -45.02 47.97
N TRP A 397 11.08 -45.24 46.92
CA TRP A 397 11.35 -46.17 45.83
C TRP A 397 11.09 -45.47 44.50
N VAL A 398 11.97 -45.70 43.53
CA VAL A 398 11.93 -45.16 42.19
C VAL A 398 12.25 -46.29 41.21
N ASP A 399 11.41 -46.52 40.20
CA ASP A 399 11.68 -47.55 39.19
C ASP A 399 11.27 -47.16 37.77
N THR A 400 11.97 -47.75 36.80
CA THR A 400 11.68 -47.62 35.36
C THR A 400 11.11 -48.91 34.75
N LEU A 401 10.52 -49.81 35.56
CA LEU A 401 10.16 -51.16 35.13
C LEU A 401 9.07 -51.17 34.05
N GLY A 402 9.44 -51.72 32.88
CA GLY A 402 8.64 -51.75 31.65
C GLY A 402 9.01 -50.68 30.62
N SER A 403 10.07 -49.90 30.84
CA SER A 403 10.63 -48.97 29.84
C SER A 403 11.23 -49.68 28.63
N GLY A 404 11.29 -49.00 27.49
CA GLY A 404 11.65 -49.62 26.19
C GLY A 404 13.15 -49.78 25.93
N TYR A 405 14.01 -49.22 26.79
CA TYR A 405 15.47 -49.18 26.61
C TYR A 405 16.21 -49.56 27.92
N ASP A 406 17.53 -49.52 27.84
CA ASP A 406 18.46 -49.80 28.94
C ASP A 406 18.65 -48.54 29.81
N THR A 407 17.97 -48.46 30.96
CA THR A 407 17.84 -47.22 31.75
C THR A 407 18.92 -47.08 32.83
N ALA A 408 19.16 -45.85 33.28
CA ALA A 408 19.90 -45.58 34.52
C ALA A 408 19.14 -44.55 35.38
N ILE A 409 19.02 -44.79 36.68
CA ILE A 409 18.46 -43.86 37.67
C ILE A 409 19.56 -43.40 38.62
N ASP A 410 19.69 -42.09 38.90
CA ASP A 410 20.46 -41.56 40.04
C ASP A 410 19.59 -40.65 40.92
N VAL A 411 19.50 -40.96 42.22
CA VAL A 411 18.71 -40.16 43.18
C VAL A 411 19.65 -39.21 43.92
N ARG A 412 19.39 -37.92 43.82
CA ARG A 412 20.30 -36.83 44.23
C ARG A 412 19.62 -35.91 45.24
N SER A 413 20.40 -35.28 46.12
CA SER A 413 19.88 -34.36 47.15
C SER A 413 20.51 -32.97 47.10
N GLY A 414 19.74 -31.93 47.42
CA GLY A 414 20.21 -30.54 47.49
C GLY A 414 20.06 -29.76 46.16
N PRO A 415 20.57 -28.51 46.12
CA PRO A 415 20.46 -27.63 44.94
C PRO A 415 21.26 -28.16 43.74
N CYS A 416 20.98 -27.69 42.52
CA CYS A 416 21.54 -28.26 41.29
C CYS A 416 23.09 -28.27 41.23
N PRO A 417 23.70 -29.32 40.66
CA PRO A 417 23.12 -30.60 40.22
C PRO A 417 22.90 -31.62 41.37
N GLY A 418 23.08 -31.22 42.63
CA GLY A 418 22.91 -32.05 43.81
C GLY A 418 24.01 -33.09 44.01
N VAL A 419 23.90 -33.87 45.09
CA VAL A 419 24.82 -34.97 45.42
C VAL A 419 24.07 -36.30 45.37
N SER A 420 24.59 -37.28 44.61
CA SER A 420 24.04 -38.63 44.52
C SER A 420 23.95 -39.31 45.90
N ARG A 421 22.87 -40.07 46.08
CA ARG A 421 22.59 -40.96 47.22
C ARG A 421 22.66 -42.44 46.83
N GLY A 422 23.09 -42.71 45.61
CA GLY A 422 23.10 -44.02 44.98
C GLY A 422 22.38 -43.94 43.64
N CYS A 423 22.88 -44.73 42.69
CA CYS A 423 22.30 -44.89 41.37
C CYS A 423 22.16 -46.38 41.06
N ASN A 424 21.33 -46.72 40.08
CA ASN A 424 21.16 -48.09 39.60
C ASN A 424 20.93 -48.07 38.08
N ASP A 425 21.62 -48.97 37.39
CA ASP A 425 21.46 -49.37 35.99
C ASP A 425 20.50 -50.57 35.92
N ASP A 426 21.00 -51.81 36.00
CA ASP A 426 20.23 -53.06 35.96
C ASP A 426 19.50 -53.38 37.27
N ALA A 427 18.22 -53.75 37.21
CA ALA A 427 17.49 -54.30 38.36
C ALA A 427 16.49 -55.39 37.98
N CYS A 428 16.02 -56.13 38.99
CA CYS A 428 14.94 -57.13 38.85
C CYS A 428 15.17 -58.26 37.82
N GLY A 429 16.37 -58.39 37.25
CA GLY A 429 16.69 -59.34 36.19
C GLY A 429 16.45 -58.83 34.77
N GLY A 430 16.34 -57.52 34.56
CA GLY A 430 16.27 -56.87 33.26
C GLY A 430 16.99 -55.51 33.22
N GLN A 431 17.03 -54.90 32.04
CA GLN A 431 17.72 -53.65 31.71
C GLN A 431 16.95 -52.40 32.18
N GLN A 432 16.24 -52.49 33.31
CA GLN A 432 15.47 -51.40 33.88
C GLN A 432 15.77 -51.24 35.36
N SER A 433 15.89 -49.99 35.76
CA SER A 433 16.47 -49.58 37.04
C SER A 433 15.45 -49.60 38.17
N VAL A 434 15.97 -49.88 39.38
CA VAL A 434 15.27 -49.70 40.65
C VAL A 434 16.24 -49.02 41.61
N TRP A 435 15.80 -47.93 42.23
CA TRP A 435 16.45 -47.35 43.39
C TRP A 435 15.48 -47.34 44.57
N PHE A 436 15.94 -47.70 45.77
CA PHE A 436 15.18 -47.46 46.99
C PHE A 436 16.10 -47.11 48.17
N GLY A 437 15.59 -46.32 49.10
CA GLY A 437 16.37 -45.87 50.25
C GLY A 437 15.55 -45.07 51.25
N LEU A 438 16.04 -45.05 52.49
CA LEU A 438 15.50 -44.21 53.56
C LEU A 438 16.09 -42.80 53.44
N LEU A 439 15.24 -41.80 53.22
CA LEU A 439 15.61 -40.41 53.02
C LEU A 439 15.05 -39.52 54.14
N ASP A 440 15.84 -38.52 54.53
CA ASP A 440 15.47 -37.50 55.51
C ASP A 440 14.57 -36.40 54.88
N PRO A 441 13.94 -35.52 55.67
CA PRO A 441 13.13 -34.43 55.12
C PRO A 441 14.00 -33.45 54.30
N GLY A 442 13.53 -33.03 53.13
CA GLY A 442 14.23 -32.10 52.25
C GLY A 442 13.93 -32.29 50.76
N ASP A 443 14.67 -31.56 49.92
CA ASP A 443 14.51 -31.56 48.47
C ASP A 443 15.49 -32.49 47.76
N TYR A 444 14.94 -33.28 46.85
CA TYR A 444 15.60 -34.36 46.13
C TYR A 444 15.26 -34.30 44.63
N ARG A 445 16.15 -34.87 43.82
CA ARG A 445 16.02 -35.01 42.38
C ARG A 445 16.19 -36.47 41.98
N VAL A 446 15.54 -36.87 40.90
CA VAL A 446 15.81 -38.12 40.18
C VAL A 446 16.34 -37.75 38.81
N VAL A 447 17.52 -38.26 38.45
CA VAL A 447 18.02 -38.26 37.08
C VAL A 447 17.58 -39.57 36.44
N VAL A 448 17.00 -39.51 35.25
CA VAL A 448 16.64 -40.68 34.43
C VAL A 448 17.38 -40.58 33.10
N GLY A 449 18.39 -41.43 32.92
CA GLY A 449 19.19 -41.55 31.70
C GLY A 449 19.16 -42.98 31.15
N GLY A 450 20.25 -43.42 30.53
CA GLY A 450 20.45 -44.80 30.07
C GLY A 450 21.86 -45.33 30.28
N TRP A 451 22.06 -46.63 30.07
CA TRP A 451 23.40 -47.23 30.07
C TRP A 451 24.18 -46.86 28.79
N ASP A 452 25.47 -46.54 28.95
CA ASP A 452 26.41 -46.10 27.90
C ASP A 452 25.91 -44.90 27.09
N ALA A 453 25.08 -45.15 26.08
CA ALA A 453 24.49 -44.17 25.17
C ALA A 453 23.02 -44.49 24.81
N ALA A 454 22.35 -45.32 25.62
CA ALA A 454 20.97 -45.71 25.39
C ALA A 454 19.98 -44.56 25.70
N ALA A 455 19.02 -44.37 24.81
CA ALA A 455 17.96 -43.37 24.95
C ALA A 455 16.63 -43.93 24.46
N GLY A 456 15.51 -43.38 24.94
CA GLY A 456 14.18 -43.82 24.54
C GLY A 456 13.07 -43.27 25.43
N THR A 457 11.86 -43.78 25.23
CA THR A 457 10.73 -43.53 26.13
C THR A 457 10.80 -44.43 27.36
N PHE A 458 10.54 -43.84 28.53
CA PHE A 458 10.50 -44.54 29.81
C PHE A 458 9.16 -44.33 30.52
N ARG A 459 8.86 -45.30 31.38
CA ARG A 459 7.92 -45.15 32.50
C ARG A 459 8.75 -44.82 33.73
N LEU A 460 8.31 -43.90 34.57
CA LEU A 460 8.90 -43.64 35.88
C LEU A 460 7.83 -43.84 36.95
N ARG A 461 8.02 -44.80 37.87
CA ARG A 461 7.22 -44.91 39.09
C ARG A 461 7.98 -44.28 40.24
N PHE A 462 7.28 -43.48 41.04
CA PHE A 462 7.77 -43.00 42.33
C PHE A 462 6.81 -43.44 43.44
N GLN A 463 7.36 -43.89 44.56
CA GLN A 463 6.61 -44.25 45.77
C GLN A 463 7.33 -43.70 47.00
N SER A 464 6.58 -43.15 47.95
CA SER A 464 7.12 -42.68 49.23
C SER A 464 6.20 -43.06 50.40
N ILE A 465 6.70 -43.89 51.32
CA ILE A 465 6.02 -44.20 52.58
C ILE A 465 6.75 -43.47 53.72
N PRO A 466 6.09 -42.64 54.54
CA PRO A 466 6.68 -42.09 55.75
C PRO A 466 7.27 -43.19 56.64
N ALA A 467 8.45 -42.94 57.21
CA ALA A 467 9.24 -43.87 58.01
C ALA A 467 9.54 -43.22 59.37
N ARG A 468 8.49 -43.05 60.17
CA ARG A 468 8.45 -42.13 61.30
C ARG A 468 9.17 -42.65 62.55
N GLY A 469 9.01 -43.93 62.87
CA GLY A 469 9.47 -44.53 64.15
C GLY A 469 10.91 -45.04 64.20
N GLY A 470 11.68 -44.97 63.11
CA GLY A 470 13.07 -45.44 63.12
C GLY A 470 13.64 -45.73 61.73
N THR A 471 14.42 -46.81 61.64
CA THR A 471 14.93 -47.36 60.38
C THR A 471 14.23 -48.69 60.12
N PRO A 472 13.25 -48.76 59.19
CA PRO A 472 12.55 -50.01 58.89
C PRO A 472 13.51 -51.08 58.38
N LEU A 473 13.32 -52.35 58.78
CA LEU A 473 14.15 -53.47 58.33
C LEU A 473 13.59 -54.10 57.06
N GLN A 474 14.44 -54.36 56.06
CA GLN A 474 14.02 -54.96 54.81
C GLN A 474 13.68 -56.45 54.96
N ILE A 475 12.50 -56.85 54.50
CA ILE A 475 12.11 -58.24 54.28
C ILE A 475 12.65 -58.66 52.92
N THR A 476 13.50 -59.69 52.90
CA THR A 476 14.20 -60.17 51.69
C THR A 476 13.84 -61.61 51.31
N GLY A 477 13.11 -62.33 52.17
CA GLY A 477 12.78 -63.74 51.99
C GLY A 477 11.95 -64.33 53.13
N ASN A 478 11.55 -65.59 52.98
CA ASN A 478 10.97 -66.40 54.05
C ASN A 478 11.93 -66.49 55.24
N GLY A 479 11.46 -66.25 56.47
CA GLY A 479 12.31 -66.27 57.66
C GLY A 479 11.66 -65.67 58.90
N ASN A 480 12.42 -65.64 60.00
CA ASN A 480 12.00 -65.02 61.27
C ASN A 480 12.73 -63.70 61.49
N LEU A 481 11.99 -62.67 61.88
CA LEU A 481 12.47 -61.33 62.19
C LEU A 481 12.19 -61.06 63.68
N ASP A 482 13.25 -60.94 64.47
CA ASP A 482 13.16 -60.72 65.92
C ASP A 482 13.34 -59.23 66.26
N ALA A 483 12.45 -58.66 67.06
CA ALA A 483 12.46 -57.26 67.47
C ALA A 483 11.93 -57.06 68.91
N ASP A 484 11.94 -55.81 69.40
CA ASP A 484 11.46 -55.43 70.73
C ASP A 484 10.70 -54.09 70.62
N THR A 485 9.36 -54.14 70.59
CA THR A 485 8.53 -52.93 70.40
C THR A 485 8.68 -51.95 71.55
N ALA A 486 8.97 -52.42 72.77
CA ALA A 486 9.16 -51.57 73.94
C ALA A 486 10.38 -50.63 73.86
N ALA A 487 11.18 -50.70 72.79
CA ALA A 487 12.30 -49.80 72.49
C ALA A 487 12.05 -48.87 71.28
N ALA A 488 10.88 -48.92 70.66
CA ALA A 488 10.51 -48.14 69.47
C ALA A 488 9.63 -46.91 69.81
N GLY A 489 9.22 -46.16 68.79
CA GLY A 489 8.19 -45.12 68.88
C GLY A 489 6.78 -45.67 68.69
N ASN A 490 5.78 -44.79 68.66
CA ASN A 490 4.37 -45.10 68.32
C ASN A 490 3.95 -44.06 67.26
N GLU A 491 3.96 -44.46 66.00
CA GLU A 491 3.76 -43.54 64.88
C GLU A 491 2.74 -44.00 63.83
N TYR A 492 2.23 -45.23 63.95
CA TYR A 492 1.21 -45.82 63.08
C TYR A 492 0.00 -46.33 63.90
N ALA A 493 -1.15 -46.51 63.24
CA ALA A 493 -2.33 -47.11 63.85
C ALA A 493 -3.13 -47.88 62.78
N GLY A 494 -3.40 -49.16 63.02
CA GLY A 494 -4.19 -50.00 62.14
C GLY A 494 -5.69 -49.91 62.44
N SER A 495 -6.53 -50.27 61.46
CA SER A 495 -7.99 -50.26 61.59
C SER A 495 -8.51 -51.24 62.65
N CYS A 496 -7.71 -52.27 62.99
CA CYS A 496 -8.01 -53.28 63.99
C CYS A 496 -7.35 -53.01 65.36
N GLY A 497 -6.41 -52.07 65.48
CA GLY A 497 -5.73 -51.74 66.74
C GLY A 497 -4.34 -51.14 66.54
N GLY A 498 -3.51 -51.13 67.58
CA GLY A 498 -2.12 -50.70 67.50
C GLY A 498 -1.83 -49.42 68.29
N GLY A 499 -2.01 -48.26 67.65
CA GLY A 499 -1.48 -46.93 68.01
C GLY A 499 -1.75 -46.30 69.40
N ASP A 500 -2.11 -47.06 70.43
CA ASP A 500 -1.84 -46.74 71.84
C ASP A 500 -0.51 -47.38 72.34
N ALA A 501 0.11 -48.28 71.56
CA ALA A 501 1.37 -48.97 71.86
C ALA A 501 2.52 -48.55 70.93
N PRO A 502 3.78 -48.78 71.33
CA PRO A 502 4.92 -48.71 70.42
C PRO A 502 4.92 -49.78 69.33
N ASP A 503 5.34 -49.41 68.13
CA ASP A 503 5.32 -50.24 66.92
C ASP A 503 6.73 -50.48 66.32
N VAL A 504 6.92 -51.60 65.61
CA VAL A 504 8.12 -51.85 64.80
C VAL A 504 7.77 -52.09 63.34
N THR A 505 8.56 -51.49 62.46
CA THR A 505 8.30 -51.45 61.03
C THR A 505 9.30 -52.28 60.23
N TYR A 506 8.78 -53.07 59.31
CA TYR A 506 9.54 -53.80 58.29
C TYR A 506 9.05 -53.35 56.91
N PHE A 507 9.87 -53.48 55.87
CA PHE A 507 9.45 -53.09 54.51
C PHE A 507 9.77 -54.17 53.47
N THR A 508 8.92 -54.26 52.45
CA THR A 508 9.19 -55.00 51.22
C THR A 508 9.65 -54.03 50.13
N ALA A 509 10.47 -54.51 49.21
CA ALA A 509 10.89 -53.77 48.02
C ALA A 509 10.84 -54.76 46.83
N LEU A 510 9.70 -54.80 46.14
CA LEU A 510 9.29 -55.94 45.31
C LEU A 510 9.37 -55.65 43.82
N CYS A 511 10.20 -56.44 43.11
CA CYS A 511 10.26 -56.44 41.65
C CYS A 511 9.01 -57.00 40.93
N ALA A 512 8.20 -57.79 41.64
CA ALA A 512 7.01 -58.44 41.12
C ALA A 512 5.99 -58.63 42.26
N PRO A 513 4.67 -58.60 41.99
CA PRO A 513 3.65 -58.77 43.01
C PRO A 513 3.78 -60.10 43.77
N ARG A 514 3.52 -60.09 45.08
CA ARG A 514 3.60 -61.27 45.96
C ARG A 514 2.41 -61.36 46.92
N THR A 515 2.20 -62.53 47.52
CA THR A 515 1.14 -62.78 48.51
C THR A 515 1.71 -63.41 49.78
N PRO A 516 2.64 -62.74 50.50
CA PRO A 516 3.24 -63.33 51.70
C PRO A 516 2.26 -63.40 52.88
N ASP A 517 2.54 -64.33 53.79
CA ASP A 517 1.98 -64.32 55.13
C ASP A 517 2.91 -63.57 56.09
N ALA A 518 2.33 -63.01 57.16
CA ALA A 518 3.05 -62.51 58.32
C ALA A 518 2.42 -63.08 59.59
N SER A 519 3.22 -63.62 60.52
CA SER A 519 2.74 -64.32 61.72
C SER A 519 3.58 -64.03 62.96
N THR A 520 2.92 -63.71 64.08
CA THR A 520 3.58 -63.44 65.37
C THR A 520 3.48 -64.59 66.39
N CYS A 521 3.04 -65.78 65.95
CA CYS A 521 2.66 -66.97 66.75
C CYS A 521 3.83 -67.73 67.44
N PHE A 522 4.72 -67.01 68.13
CA PHE A 522 5.93 -67.56 68.74
C PHE A 522 5.95 -67.30 70.25
N ARG A 523 5.49 -68.26 71.04
CA ARG A 523 5.25 -68.09 72.49
C ARG A 523 6.48 -67.80 73.36
N ALA A 524 7.67 -68.23 72.93
CA ALA A 524 8.89 -68.04 73.71
C ALA A 524 9.56 -66.68 73.43
N GLU A 525 9.25 -66.08 72.28
CA GLU A 525 9.87 -64.85 71.77
C GLU A 525 8.90 -63.66 71.77
N THR A 526 7.66 -63.87 71.34
CA THR A 526 6.57 -62.87 71.40
C THR A 526 5.88 -62.92 72.75
N THR A 527 6.05 -61.88 73.57
CA THR A 527 5.62 -61.90 75.00
C THR A 527 4.34 -61.12 75.32
N PHE A 528 3.81 -60.35 74.37
CA PHE A 528 2.69 -59.42 74.57
C PHE A 528 1.60 -59.63 73.51
N ASP A 529 0.46 -58.96 73.68
CA ASP A 529 -0.71 -59.04 72.78
C ASP A 529 -0.45 -58.22 71.49
N THR A 530 -0.43 -58.85 70.31
CA THR A 530 0.09 -58.25 69.07
C THR A 530 -0.98 -57.92 68.04
N VAL A 531 -0.85 -56.74 67.42
CA VAL A 531 -1.56 -56.33 66.19
C VAL A 531 -0.55 -56.29 65.05
N ILE A 532 -0.92 -56.73 63.85
CA ILE A 532 -0.08 -56.56 62.65
C ILE A 532 -0.89 -56.06 61.46
N TYR A 533 -0.31 -55.18 60.65
CA TYR A 533 -0.97 -54.60 59.49
C TYR A 533 0.00 -54.26 58.36
N TRP A 534 -0.48 -54.41 57.12
CA TRP A 534 0.23 -54.03 55.90
C TRP A 534 -0.25 -52.67 55.42
N ILE A 535 0.69 -51.77 55.09
CA ILE A 535 0.44 -50.44 54.51
C ILE A 535 1.03 -50.39 53.09
N GLY A 536 0.26 -49.90 52.13
CA GLY A 536 0.65 -49.72 50.74
C GLY A 536 1.52 -48.49 50.48
N PRO A 537 2.02 -48.33 49.24
CA PRO A 537 2.91 -47.22 48.85
C PRO A 537 2.20 -45.85 48.79
N ASP A 538 0.87 -45.83 48.87
CA ASP A 538 -0.01 -44.67 48.99
C ASP A 538 -0.38 -44.34 50.44
N GLY A 539 0.05 -45.14 51.41
CA GLY A 539 -0.31 -45.03 52.82
C GLY A 539 -1.65 -45.70 53.19
N ALA A 540 -2.31 -46.41 52.27
CA ALA A 540 -3.54 -47.15 52.57
C ALA A 540 -3.25 -48.46 53.30
N GLU A 541 -4.09 -48.83 54.28
CA GLU A 541 -4.02 -50.16 54.89
C GLU A 541 -4.54 -51.23 53.92
N LEU A 542 -3.72 -52.26 53.67
CA LEU A 542 -4.03 -53.38 52.78
C LEU A 542 -4.72 -54.54 53.52
N ALA A 543 -4.28 -54.81 54.77
CA ALA A 543 -4.86 -55.81 55.66
C ALA A 543 -4.41 -55.56 57.11
N CYS A 544 -5.25 -55.91 58.10
CA CYS A 544 -4.98 -55.80 59.53
C CYS A 544 -5.47 -57.05 60.27
N ASN A 545 -4.71 -57.55 61.24
CA ASN A 545 -5.17 -58.56 62.19
C ASN A 545 -4.74 -58.23 63.63
N ASP A 546 -5.64 -58.56 64.55
CA ASP A 546 -5.61 -58.28 65.99
C ASP A 546 -5.72 -59.56 66.85
N ASP A 547 -6.21 -60.64 66.25
CA ASP A 547 -6.33 -61.96 66.89
C ASP A 547 -6.49 -63.03 65.80
N ALA A 548 -5.61 -64.02 65.78
CA ALA A 548 -5.58 -65.05 64.74
C ALA A 548 -6.57 -66.18 65.04
N THR A 549 -7.78 -66.05 64.50
CA THR A 549 -8.87 -67.03 64.68
C THR A 549 -8.60 -68.45 64.13
N ALA A 550 -7.53 -68.63 63.36
CA ALA A 550 -7.04 -69.92 62.89
C ALA A 550 -5.50 -69.89 62.69
N GLY A 551 -4.86 -71.06 62.64
CA GLY A 551 -3.40 -71.21 62.46
C GLY A 551 -2.60 -70.98 63.73
N CYS A 552 -2.94 -69.95 64.52
CA CYS A 552 -2.44 -69.77 65.88
C CYS A 552 -3.25 -70.61 66.88
N ALA A 553 -2.59 -71.21 67.87
CA ALA A 553 -3.25 -71.95 68.95
C ALA A 553 -3.45 -71.11 70.23
N GLU A 554 -3.17 -69.81 70.14
CA GLU A 554 -3.00 -68.90 71.28
C GLU A 554 -3.69 -67.56 70.96
N ALA A 555 -4.47 -67.04 71.91
CA ALA A 555 -5.15 -65.74 71.78
C ALA A 555 -4.19 -64.57 72.05
N GLY A 556 -4.49 -63.42 71.45
CA GLY A 556 -3.66 -62.21 71.48
C GLY A 556 -2.41 -62.32 70.60
N ARG A 557 -2.51 -63.04 69.48
CA ARG A 557 -1.42 -63.20 68.50
C ARG A 557 -1.99 -63.07 67.10
N SER A 558 -1.39 -62.20 66.31
CA SER A 558 -1.91 -61.86 64.98
C SER A 558 -1.18 -62.55 63.83
N VAL A 559 -1.96 -62.85 62.79
CA VAL A 559 -1.57 -63.50 61.53
C VAL A 559 -2.31 -62.85 60.35
N LEU A 560 -1.57 -62.50 59.31
CA LEU A 560 -2.07 -62.17 57.98
C LEU A 560 -1.61 -63.25 57.01
N ASN A 561 -2.49 -63.70 56.12
CA ASN A 561 -2.18 -64.73 55.13
C ASN A 561 -2.49 -64.18 53.72
N ASP A 562 -1.81 -64.70 52.70
CA ASP A 562 -2.08 -64.45 51.27
C ASP A 562 -2.22 -62.93 50.90
N THR A 563 -1.57 -62.01 51.63
CA THR A 563 -1.87 -60.57 51.49
C THR A 563 -1.27 -59.99 50.20
N PRO A 564 -2.07 -59.46 49.25
CA PRO A 564 -1.56 -59.06 47.94
C PRO A 564 -0.75 -57.76 48.02
N LEU A 565 0.56 -57.88 47.82
CA LEU A 565 1.50 -56.76 47.74
C LEU A 565 1.86 -56.49 46.28
N GLY A 566 1.94 -55.20 45.92
CA GLY A 566 2.26 -54.73 44.57
C GLY A 566 3.75 -54.77 44.22
N VAL A 567 4.10 -54.09 43.13
CA VAL A 567 5.49 -53.77 42.79
C VAL A 567 5.93 -52.54 43.59
N GLY A 568 7.15 -52.57 44.10
CA GLY A 568 7.74 -51.54 44.96
C GLY A 568 7.51 -51.77 46.44
N LEU A 569 7.15 -50.72 47.17
CA LEU A 569 7.11 -50.67 48.62
C LEU A 569 5.80 -51.16 49.21
N SER A 570 5.91 -51.82 50.36
CA SER A 570 4.83 -51.99 51.33
C SER A 570 5.46 -52.10 52.72
N LEU A 571 4.80 -51.56 53.74
CA LEU A 571 5.27 -51.54 55.12
C LEU A 571 4.47 -52.57 55.94
N LEU A 572 5.15 -53.50 56.62
CA LEU A 572 4.55 -54.33 57.65
C LEU A 572 4.81 -53.68 59.01
N VAL A 573 3.74 -53.26 59.67
CA VAL A 573 3.78 -52.75 61.04
C VAL A 573 3.44 -53.90 61.99
N VAL A 574 4.22 -54.02 63.08
CA VAL A 574 4.02 -55.00 64.14
C VAL A 574 3.98 -54.26 65.48
N ASP A 575 2.84 -54.38 66.14
CA ASP A 575 2.32 -53.39 67.08
C ASP A 575 1.63 -54.11 68.26
N GLY A 576 1.18 -53.37 69.26
CA GLY A 576 0.59 -53.90 70.49
C GLY A 576 -0.90 -53.63 70.65
N LYS A 577 -1.65 -54.56 71.26
CA LYS A 577 -3.05 -54.30 71.58
C LYS A 577 -3.17 -53.40 72.82
N GLY A 578 -3.72 -52.21 72.63
CA GLY A 578 -3.82 -51.21 73.69
C GLY A 578 -2.43 -50.66 74.02
N THR A 579 -1.95 -50.83 75.25
CA THR A 579 -0.60 -50.39 75.66
C THR A 579 0.37 -51.56 75.85
N ALA A 580 0.20 -52.65 75.10
CA ALA A 580 1.02 -53.85 75.19
C ALA A 580 2.33 -53.69 74.40
N ALA A 581 3.47 -54.11 74.93
CA ALA A 581 4.76 -54.03 74.22
C ALA A 581 5.79 -55.03 74.76
N GLY A 582 6.84 -55.29 73.98
CA GLY A 582 7.98 -56.11 74.38
C GLY A 582 8.63 -56.83 73.19
N ARG A 583 9.28 -57.97 73.44
CA ARG A 583 9.83 -58.78 72.36
C ARG A 583 8.75 -59.44 71.53
N VAL A 584 9.02 -59.48 70.23
CA VAL A 584 8.22 -60.10 69.18
C VAL A 584 9.12 -60.85 68.21
N ARG A 585 8.67 -62.02 67.78
CA ARG A 585 9.15 -62.67 66.56
C ARG A 585 8.05 -62.61 65.52
N THR A 586 8.40 -62.10 64.34
CA THR A 586 7.54 -62.04 63.16
C THR A 586 8.10 -63.01 62.12
N ALA A 587 7.38 -64.08 61.82
CA ALA A 587 7.72 -64.97 60.70
C ALA A 587 7.05 -64.47 59.42
N ILE A 588 7.80 -64.53 58.32
CA ILE A 588 7.33 -64.31 56.96
C ILE A 588 7.35 -65.66 56.24
N SER A 589 6.22 -66.06 55.65
CA SER A 589 6.07 -67.27 54.84
C SER A 589 5.39 -66.99 53.50
N HIS A 590 5.46 -67.97 52.57
CA HIS A 590 4.98 -67.85 51.19
C HIS A 590 5.51 -66.62 50.41
N TRP A 591 6.76 -66.24 50.71
CA TRP A 591 7.51 -65.23 49.96
C TRP A 591 7.97 -65.74 48.60
#